data_AF-A0AAD9MK67-F1
#
_entry.id   AF-A0AAD9MK67-F1
#
_cell.length_a   1.000
_cell.length_b   1.000
_cell.length_c   1.000
_cell.angle_alpha   90.00
_cell.angle_beta   90.00
_cell.angle_gamma   90.00
#
_symmetry.space_group_name_H-M   'P 1'
#
loop_
_entity.id
_entity.type
_entity.pdbx_description
1 polymer ?
#
loop_
_entity_poly.entity_id
_entity_poly.type
_entity_poly.pdbx_seq_one_letter_code
_entity_poly.pdbx_strand_id
1 'polypeptide(L)'
;MPQKARRDADGNRLLTQEEWAAGLYRGQSVIGRVIESNVNGSVIEILKRLRPPETPSAFDYGWMPSQERPVNLRDADRPSKFSKEVNPMFLPPVPIGTVRYFEVKKLPRATRHPVFRHHRVTPLVSAYYIDRDLLWQRGFQLVQLCERWRENFPMRVEAVSNAAMSGRVAGIPTTIPREELPVDDVDLDVETLEKKYLGQKVQVSLVDADVPRQQLIGSLEHARINDFIRGIQIGDLVTCVVRRSTSRGCILGIQGTNETGLLHISCMSKAFVRDPTVVFEEGEVVHAIVVGYDPGPSNLAFSTAELEEDAGDILHNREKCWDSKQRMRERFMDQAEPEVAEQVLMPQESKFSMCQESMEPGTLWAADLE
;
A
#
# COMPACT_ATOMS: atom_id res chain seq x y z
N MET A 1 -23.82 29.10 23.68
CA MET A 1 -22.45 28.79 24.12
C MET A 1 -22.29 27.29 24.24
N PRO A 2 -21.41 26.61 23.47
CA PRO A 2 -21.07 25.22 23.77
C PRO A 2 -20.39 25.21 25.15
N GLN A 3 -21.03 24.61 26.15
CA GLN A 3 -20.42 24.45 27.47
C GLN A 3 -19.14 23.63 27.29
N LYS A 4 -17.98 24.17 27.73
CA LYS A 4 -16.71 23.45 27.72
C LYS A 4 -16.93 22.10 28.43
N ALA A 5 -16.53 21.01 27.79
CA ALA A 5 -16.66 19.68 28.37
C ALA A 5 -15.98 19.67 29.74
N ARG A 6 -16.70 19.24 30.79
CA ARG A 6 -16.13 19.10 32.13
C ARG A 6 -15.00 18.08 32.05
N ARG A 7 -13.84 18.39 32.65
CA ARG A 7 -12.69 17.49 32.72
C ARG A 7 -12.40 17.17 34.19
N ASP A 8 -11.88 15.98 34.45
CA ASP A 8 -11.37 15.59 35.77
C ASP A 8 -9.99 16.24 36.03
N ALA A 9 -9.42 15.98 37.21
CA ALA A 9 -8.11 16.52 37.61
C ALA A 9 -6.97 16.00 36.70
N ASP A 10 -7.16 14.84 36.07
CA ASP A 10 -6.21 14.19 35.16
C ASP A 10 -6.39 14.66 33.70
N GLY A 11 -7.36 15.55 33.43
CA GLY A 11 -7.62 16.13 32.12
C GLY A 11 -8.50 15.28 31.19
N ASN A 12 -9.00 14.13 31.64
CA ASN A 12 -9.99 13.32 30.93
C ASN A 12 -11.36 13.98 30.95
N ARG A 13 -12.15 13.73 29.91
CA ARG A 13 -13.51 14.26 29.79
C ARG A 13 -14.46 13.50 30.73
N LEU A 14 -15.14 14.25 31.61
CA LEU A 14 -16.24 13.75 32.40
C LEU A 14 -17.50 13.62 31.53
N LEU A 15 -18.18 12.48 31.69
CA LEU A 15 -19.46 12.20 31.04
C LEU A 15 -20.55 13.14 31.57
N THR A 16 -21.45 13.57 30.70
CA THR A 16 -22.66 14.29 31.16
C THR A 16 -23.64 13.33 31.82
N GLN A 17 -24.56 13.85 32.64
CA GLN A 17 -25.64 13.03 33.23
C GLN A 17 -26.49 12.33 32.16
N GLU A 18 -26.68 12.97 30.99
CA GLU A 18 -27.37 12.38 29.84
C GLU A 18 -26.59 11.21 29.23
N GLU A 19 -25.26 11.36 29.06
CA GLU A 19 -24.39 10.29 28.56
C GLU A 19 -24.35 9.10 29.53
N TRP A 20 -24.34 9.41 30.84
CA TRP A 20 -24.35 8.41 31.89
C TRP A 20 -25.68 7.63 31.93
N ALA A 21 -26.81 8.33 31.89
CA ALA A 21 -28.14 7.70 31.86
C ALA A 21 -28.40 6.87 30.60
N ALA A 22 -27.92 7.33 29.44
CA ALA A 22 -28.08 6.64 28.16
C ALA A 22 -27.16 5.40 28.01
N GLY A 23 -26.12 5.28 28.83
CA GLY A 23 -25.06 4.28 28.65
C GLY A 23 -24.27 4.48 27.35
N LEU A 24 -24.38 5.66 26.73
CA LEU A 24 -23.75 6.04 25.48
C LEU A 24 -23.04 7.38 25.65
N TYR A 25 -21.84 7.52 25.09
CA TYR A 25 -21.11 8.79 25.09
C TYR A 25 -20.50 9.10 23.74
N ARG A 26 -20.29 10.40 23.46
CA ARG A 26 -19.68 10.83 22.20
C ARG A 26 -18.25 10.29 22.07
N GLY A 27 -17.95 9.64 20.94
CA GLY A 27 -16.69 8.97 20.63
C GLY A 27 -16.67 7.48 20.99
N GLN A 28 -17.75 6.95 21.57
CA GLN A 28 -17.84 5.53 21.91
C GLN A 28 -18.08 4.67 20.66
N SER A 29 -17.34 3.57 20.54
CA SER A 29 -17.64 2.51 19.58
C SER A 29 -18.73 1.58 20.11
N VAL A 30 -19.76 1.33 19.31
CA VAL A 30 -20.86 0.42 19.59
C VAL A 30 -21.00 -0.60 18.47
N ILE A 31 -21.48 -1.80 18.78
CA ILE A 31 -21.84 -2.78 17.75
C ILE A 31 -23.31 -2.58 17.42
N GLY A 32 -23.62 -2.41 16.14
CA GLY A 32 -25.00 -2.24 15.70
C GLY A 32 -25.32 -3.02 14.45
N ARG A 33 -26.62 -3.18 14.18
CA ARG A 33 -27.20 -3.83 13.01
C ARG A 33 -27.98 -2.84 12.18
N VAL A 34 -27.77 -2.81 10.88
CA VAL A 34 -28.57 -1.99 9.97
C VAL A 34 -29.96 -2.61 9.82
N ILE A 35 -31.02 -1.92 10.22
CA ILE A 35 -32.42 -2.39 10.04
C ILE A 35 -33.02 -1.79 8.77
N GLU A 36 -32.85 -0.49 8.60
CA GLU A 36 -33.39 0.24 7.45
C GLU A 36 -32.28 1.03 6.79
N SER A 37 -32.28 1.05 5.46
CA SER A 37 -31.34 1.88 4.70
C SER A 37 -32.03 2.49 3.49
N ASN A 38 -31.85 3.79 3.33
CA ASN A 38 -32.36 4.57 2.21
C ASN A 38 -31.29 5.56 1.72
N VAL A 39 -31.60 6.35 0.70
CA VAL A 39 -30.66 7.33 0.11
C VAL A 39 -30.18 8.40 1.10
N ASN A 40 -30.98 8.72 2.12
CA ASN A 40 -30.67 9.76 3.10
C ASN A 40 -29.84 9.25 4.29
N GLY A 41 -29.90 7.95 4.59
CA GLY A 41 -29.20 7.36 5.72
C GLY A 41 -29.72 5.97 6.09
N SER A 42 -29.40 5.53 7.29
CA SER A 42 -29.73 4.20 7.77
C SER A 42 -30.07 4.23 9.26
N VAL A 43 -31.04 3.41 9.66
CA VAL A 43 -31.39 3.17 11.06
C VAL A 43 -30.57 2.00 11.55
N ILE A 44 -29.85 2.21 12.65
CA ILE A 44 -28.96 1.24 13.28
C ILE A 44 -29.56 0.81 14.60
N GLU A 45 -29.80 -0.48 14.78
CA GLU A 45 -30.08 -1.09 16.08
C GLU A 45 -28.77 -1.24 16.86
N ILE A 46 -28.71 -0.75 18.09
CA ILE A 46 -27.51 -0.85 18.93
C ILE A 46 -27.61 -2.15 19.74
N LEU A 47 -26.87 -3.17 19.31
CA LEU A 47 -26.87 -4.50 19.93
C LEU A 47 -26.03 -4.55 21.20
N LYS A 48 -24.81 -4.01 21.15
CA LYS A 48 -23.86 -4.08 22.27
C LYS A 48 -23.30 -2.71 22.60
N ARG A 49 -23.36 -2.37 23.90
CA ARG A 49 -22.79 -1.16 24.50
C ARG A 49 -21.72 -1.57 25.51
N LEU A 50 -20.76 -0.69 25.76
CA LEU A 50 -19.71 -0.91 26.75
C LEU A 50 -20.27 -0.98 28.18
N ARG A 51 -21.29 -0.16 28.47
CA ARG A 51 -22.02 -0.18 29.74
C ARG A 51 -23.52 -0.36 29.49
N PRO A 52 -24.20 -1.22 30.27
CA PRO A 52 -25.65 -1.25 30.28
C PRO A 52 -26.19 0.08 30.82
N PRO A 53 -27.30 0.59 30.27
CA PRO A 53 -27.90 1.84 30.73
C PRO A 53 -28.57 1.63 32.09
N GLU A 54 -28.54 2.65 32.96
CA GLU A 54 -29.19 2.58 34.29
C GLU A 54 -30.71 2.66 34.19
N THR A 55 -31.21 3.29 33.12
CA THR A 55 -32.62 3.34 32.76
C THR A 55 -32.84 2.47 31.53
N PRO A 56 -33.98 1.74 31.40
CA PRO A 56 -34.29 1.02 30.16
C PRO A 56 -34.18 2.02 29.01
N SER A 57 -33.20 1.78 28.15
CA SER A 57 -32.54 2.82 27.39
C SER A 57 -33.51 3.56 26.46
N ALA A 58 -33.44 4.89 26.42
CA ALA A 58 -34.20 5.68 25.45
C ALA A 58 -33.67 5.53 24.00
N PHE A 59 -32.51 4.90 23.79
CA PHE A 59 -31.78 4.92 22.52
C PHE A 59 -31.27 3.54 22.10
N ASP A 60 -32.19 2.61 21.88
CA ASP A 60 -31.87 1.30 21.26
C ASP A 60 -31.59 1.42 19.76
N TYR A 61 -31.95 2.55 19.17
CA TYR A 61 -31.72 2.86 17.77
C TYR A 61 -30.90 4.13 17.60
N GLY A 62 -30.03 4.14 16.60
CA GLY A 62 -29.29 5.30 16.14
C GLY A 62 -29.56 5.60 14.66
N TRP A 63 -29.30 6.84 14.26
CA TRP A 63 -29.39 7.27 12.87
C TRP A 63 -27.99 7.51 12.30
N MET A 64 -27.71 6.91 11.15
CA MET A 64 -26.49 7.13 10.38
C MET A 64 -26.83 7.87 9.07
N PRO A 65 -26.44 9.14 8.91
CA PRO A 65 -26.62 9.87 7.65
C PRO A 65 -25.86 9.22 6.50
N SER A 66 -26.29 9.49 5.26
CA SER A 66 -25.62 9.02 4.05
C SER A 66 -24.13 9.38 3.96
N GLN A 67 -23.74 10.54 4.51
CA GLN A 67 -22.34 11.00 4.54
C GLN A 67 -21.45 10.20 5.52
N GLU A 68 -22.06 9.55 6.51
CA GLU A 68 -21.38 8.80 7.58
C GLU A 68 -21.36 7.28 7.32
N ARG A 69 -21.74 6.88 6.11
CA ARG A 69 -21.73 5.50 5.63
C ARG A 69 -20.32 4.91 5.57
N PRO A 70 -20.22 3.57 5.46
CA PRO A 70 -18.95 2.90 5.24
C PRO A 70 -18.15 3.50 4.08
N VAL A 71 -16.83 3.65 4.25
CA VAL A 71 -15.97 4.33 3.27
C VAL A 71 -16.07 3.68 1.89
N ASN A 72 -16.04 2.34 1.85
CA ASN A 72 -16.12 1.60 0.59
C ASN A 72 -17.40 1.88 -0.20
N LEU A 73 -18.54 2.06 0.47
CA LEU A 73 -19.82 2.39 -0.18
C LEU A 73 -19.93 3.87 -0.54
N ARG A 74 -19.28 4.75 0.25
CA ARG A 74 -19.31 6.19 0.02
C ARG A 74 -18.44 6.61 -1.16
N ASP A 75 -17.30 5.95 -1.31
CA ASP A 75 -16.24 6.37 -2.22
C ASP A 75 -16.17 5.51 -3.50
N ALA A 76 -16.74 4.30 -3.54
CA ALA A 76 -16.80 3.46 -4.76
C ALA A 76 -17.60 4.11 -5.90
N ASP A 77 -18.58 4.96 -5.55
CA ASP A 77 -19.56 5.51 -6.50
C ASP A 77 -19.44 7.03 -6.66
N ARG A 78 -18.27 7.64 -6.38
CA ARG A 78 -18.06 8.98 -6.93
C ARG A 78 -17.98 8.83 -8.44
N PRO A 79 -18.96 9.31 -9.22
CA PRO A 79 -18.80 9.31 -10.66
C PRO A 79 -17.49 10.05 -10.92
N SER A 80 -16.62 9.47 -11.75
CA SER A 80 -15.54 10.27 -12.31
C SER A 80 -16.21 11.52 -12.90
N LYS A 81 -15.54 12.67 -12.86
CA LYS A 81 -16.10 13.93 -13.37
C LYS A 81 -16.58 13.84 -14.84
N PHE A 82 -16.37 12.70 -15.51
CA PHE A 82 -16.69 12.38 -16.89
C PHE A 82 -17.89 11.45 -17.14
N SER A 83 -18.46 10.74 -16.16
CA SER A 83 -19.68 9.98 -16.42
C SER A 83 -20.89 10.91 -16.43
N LYS A 84 -21.12 11.59 -17.55
CA LYS A 84 -22.29 12.47 -17.78
C LYS A 84 -23.63 11.74 -17.64
N GLU A 85 -23.62 10.41 -17.62
CA GLU A 85 -24.82 9.55 -17.63
C GLU A 85 -25.20 8.98 -16.25
N VAL A 86 -24.32 9.06 -15.25
CA VAL A 86 -24.62 8.53 -13.91
C VAL A 86 -25.12 9.66 -13.03
N ASN A 87 -26.39 9.58 -12.65
CA ASN A 87 -27.01 10.51 -11.72
C ASN A 87 -26.17 10.56 -10.42
N PRO A 88 -25.52 11.69 -10.06
CA PRO A 88 -24.53 11.78 -8.98
C PRO A 88 -25.11 11.62 -7.56
N MET A 89 -26.36 11.17 -7.43
CA MET A 89 -27.13 11.21 -6.18
C MET A 89 -27.52 9.85 -5.61
N PHE A 90 -27.34 8.74 -6.33
CA PHE A 90 -27.74 7.42 -5.83
C PHE A 90 -26.55 6.64 -5.28
N LEU A 91 -26.06 7.06 -4.10
CA LEU A 91 -25.20 6.18 -3.29
C LEU A 91 -26.02 4.96 -2.84
N PRO A 92 -25.56 3.72 -3.06
CA PRO A 92 -26.30 2.52 -2.71
C PRO A 92 -26.60 2.50 -1.20
N PRO A 93 -27.79 2.02 -0.80
CA PRO A 93 -28.09 1.83 0.60
C PRO A 93 -27.14 0.79 1.21
N VAL A 94 -26.84 0.96 2.49
CA VAL A 94 -26.07 -0.04 3.24
C VAL A 94 -26.93 -1.31 3.35
N PRO A 95 -26.38 -2.51 3.07
CA PRO A 95 -27.17 -3.74 3.11
C PRO A 95 -27.86 -3.94 4.46
N ILE A 96 -29.16 -4.18 4.42
CA ILE A 96 -29.96 -4.47 5.62
C ILE A 96 -29.45 -5.76 6.26
N GLY A 97 -29.35 -5.77 7.59
CA GLY A 97 -28.79 -6.87 8.36
C GLY A 97 -27.30 -6.77 8.63
N THR A 98 -26.58 -5.84 8.00
CA THR A 98 -25.13 -5.64 8.25
C THR A 98 -24.88 -5.34 9.73
N VAL A 99 -24.11 -6.20 10.40
CA VAL A 99 -23.65 -5.99 11.78
C VAL A 99 -22.22 -5.49 11.77
N ARG A 100 -21.94 -4.37 12.43
CA ARG A 100 -20.59 -3.77 12.47
C ARG A 100 -20.42 -2.77 13.60
N TYR A 101 -19.20 -2.29 13.76
CA TYR A 101 -18.91 -1.18 14.67
C TYR A 101 -19.34 0.16 14.08
N PHE A 102 -19.88 1.02 14.94
CA PHE A 102 -20.23 2.40 14.69
C PHE A 102 -19.73 3.30 15.82
N GLU A 103 -19.33 4.53 15.51
CA GLU A 103 -18.94 5.54 16.49
C GLU A 103 -20.10 6.49 16.78
N VAL A 104 -20.40 6.72 18.06
CA VAL A 104 -21.41 7.69 18.49
C VAL A 104 -20.87 9.11 18.30
N LYS A 105 -21.32 9.80 17.25
CA LYS A 105 -20.88 11.17 16.94
C LYS A 105 -21.57 12.21 17.80
N LYS A 106 -22.86 12.03 18.08
CA LYS A 106 -23.67 12.99 18.83
C LYS A 106 -24.84 12.31 19.52
N LEU A 107 -25.09 12.68 20.76
CA LEU A 107 -26.31 12.30 21.48
C LEU A 107 -27.32 13.45 21.43
N PRO A 108 -28.61 13.15 21.20
CA PRO A 108 -29.67 14.14 21.35
C PRO A 108 -29.78 14.54 22.82
N ARG A 109 -30.11 15.81 23.07
CA ARG A 109 -30.44 16.27 24.43
C ARG A 109 -31.84 15.79 24.77
N ALA A 110 -32.06 15.34 26.01
CA ALA A 110 -33.33 14.76 26.46
C ALA A 110 -34.52 15.76 26.43
N THR A 111 -34.28 17.03 26.10
CA THR A 111 -35.29 18.10 26.14
C THR A 111 -35.48 18.78 24.78
N ARG A 112 -36.55 18.40 24.06
CA ARG A 112 -37.58 19.28 23.45
C ARG A 112 -38.57 18.47 22.59
N HIS A 113 -39.78 18.35 23.11
CA HIS A 113 -41.08 17.94 22.53
C HIS A 113 -41.17 16.87 21.41
N PRO A 114 -42.08 15.88 21.56
CA PRO A 114 -42.33 14.84 20.57
C PRO A 114 -43.30 15.36 19.51
N VAL A 115 -42.78 16.01 18.48
CA VAL A 115 -43.53 16.18 17.23
C VAL A 115 -42.67 15.64 16.10
N PHE A 116 -42.97 14.39 15.76
CA PHE A 116 -42.69 13.70 14.49
C PHE A 116 -41.47 14.20 13.70
N ARG A 117 -40.34 13.51 13.87
CA ARG A 117 -39.30 13.27 12.85
C ARG A 117 -38.25 12.30 13.42
N HIS A 118 -38.20 11.08 12.91
CA HIS A 118 -37.36 9.96 13.36
C HIS A 118 -35.84 10.28 13.45
N HIS A 119 -35.37 11.36 12.82
CA HIS A 119 -33.96 11.80 12.85
C HIS A 119 -33.57 12.76 14.00
N ARG A 120 -34.52 13.25 14.81
CA ARG A 120 -34.25 14.32 15.80
C ARG A 120 -34.10 13.85 17.24
N VAL A 121 -34.41 12.59 17.52
CA VAL A 121 -34.44 12.02 18.89
C VAL A 121 -33.57 10.77 19.01
N THR A 122 -32.73 10.45 18.02
CA THR A 122 -31.83 9.30 18.07
C THR A 122 -30.36 9.74 18.08
N PRO A 123 -29.45 8.97 18.70
CA PRO A 123 -28.01 9.19 18.58
C PRO A 123 -27.59 9.18 17.12
N LEU A 124 -26.74 10.13 16.76
CA LEU A 124 -26.06 10.16 15.49
C LEU A 124 -24.87 9.20 15.56
N VAL A 125 -24.89 8.18 14.73
CA VAL A 125 -23.84 7.17 14.63
C VAL A 125 -23.14 7.27 13.27
N SER A 126 -21.87 6.86 13.24
CA SER A 126 -21.05 6.88 12.03
C SER A 126 -20.28 5.59 11.86
N ALA A 127 -20.35 5.00 10.66
CA ALA A 127 -19.43 3.94 10.25
C ALA A 127 -18.13 4.52 9.68
N TYR A 128 -18.19 5.75 9.15
CA TYR A 128 -17.10 6.40 8.43
C TYR A 128 -15.82 6.53 9.25
N TYR A 129 -15.90 6.99 10.50
CA TYR A 129 -14.69 7.25 11.31
C TYR A 129 -13.91 5.96 11.62
N ILE A 130 -14.63 4.88 11.95
CA ILE A 130 -14.00 3.57 12.19
C ILE A 130 -13.36 3.05 10.91
N ASP A 131 -14.07 3.13 9.79
CA ASP A 131 -13.52 2.71 8.50
C ASP A 131 -12.33 3.54 8.09
N ARG A 132 -12.36 4.86 8.31
CA ARG A 132 -11.25 5.76 8.01
C ARG A 132 -10.00 5.33 8.76
N ASP A 133 -10.10 5.06 10.07
CA ASP A 133 -8.94 4.71 10.88
C ASP A 133 -8.38 3.34 10.49
N LEU A 134 -9.26 2.35 10.23
CA LEU A 134 -8.86 1.03 9.69
C LEU A 134 -8.23 1.15 8.30
N LEU A 135 -8.75 2.03 7.45
CA LEU A 135 -8.27 2.27 6.10
C LEU A 135 -6.86 2.89 6.13
N TRP A 136 -6.57 3.79 7.08
CA TRP A 136 -5.21 4.31 7.27
C TRP A 136 -4.24 3.25 7.78
N GLN A 137 -4.65 2.41 8.74
CA GLN A 137 -3.82 1.28 9.18
C GLN A 137 -3.46 0.36 8.01
N ARG A 138 -4.43 0.06 7.14
CA ARG A 138 -4.18 -0.67 5.89
C ARG A 138 -3.26 0.08 4.94
N GLY A 139 -3.46 1.38 4.76
CA GLY A 139 -2.59 2.23 3.95
C GLY A 139 -1.12 2.14 4.38
N PHE A 140 -0.85 2.25 5.69
CA PHE A 140 0.50 2.08 6.22
C PHE A 140 1.07 0.68 5.99
N GLN A 141 0.25 -0.37 6.14
CA GLN A 141 0.66 -1.73 5.84
C GLN A 141 1.02 -1.90 4.36
N LEU A 142 0.26 -1.31 3.44
CA LEU A 142 0.54 -1.36 2.01
C LEU A 142 1.85 -0.63 1.67
N VAL A 143 2.09 0.55 2.27
CA VAL A 143 3.38 1.27 2.11
C VAL A 143 4.54 0.41 2.61
N GLN A 144 4.41 -0.25 3.77
CA GLN A 144 5.43 -1.16 4.29
C GLN A 144 5.68 -2.37 3.38
N LEU A 145 4.64 -2.88 2.71
CA LEU A 145 4.79 -3.95 1.72
C LEU A 145 5.58 -3.48 0.49
N CYS A 146 5.31 -2.27 -0.01
CA CYS A 146 6.08 -1.68 -1.10
C CYS A 146 7.55 -1.45 -0.69
N GLU A 147 7.80 -0.87 0.49
CA GLU A 147 9.15 -0.56 0.96
C GLU A 147 9.98 -1.82 1.23
N ARG A 148 9.40 -2.82 1.91
CA ARG A 148 10.13 -4.01 2.34
C ARG A 148 10.17 -5.14 1.31
N TRP A 149 9.07 -5.32 0.57
CA TRP A 149 8.89 -6.48 -0.31
C TRP A 149 8.74 -6.08 -1.78
N ARG A 150 8.79 -4.78 -2.10
CA ARG A 150 8.69 -4.27 -3.49
C ARG A 150 7.42 -4.70 -4.19
N GLU A 151 6.34 -4.84 -3.43
CA GLU A 151 5.04 -5.19 -4.00
C GLU A 151 4.43 -3.99 -4.71
N ASN A 152 3.80 -4.27 -5.85
CA ASN A 152 3.08 -3.28 -6.62
C ASN A 152 1.58 -3.55 -6.52
N PHE A 153 0.80 -2.48 -6.47
CA PHE A 153 -0.64 -2.57 -6.36
C PHE A 153 -1.34 -2.00 -7.57
N PRO A 154 -2.43 -2.63 -8.04
CA PRO A 154 -3.21 -2.11 -9.14
C PRO A 154 -3.98 -0.86 -8.70
N MET A 155 -3.77 0.23 -9.41
CA MET A 155 -4.51 1.47 -9.26
C MET A 155 -5.29 1.74 -10.55
N ARG A 156 -6.58 2.08 -10.42
CA ARG A 156 -7.32 2.65 -11.55
C ARG A 156 -7.16 4.17 -11.54
N VAL A 157 -6.70 4.75 -12.65
CA VAL A 157 -6.57 6.20 -12.78
C VAL A 157 -7.95 6.82 -12.99
N GLU A 158 -8.35 7.68 -12.07
CA GLU A 158 -9.66 8.37 -12.09
C GLU A 158 -9.57 9.75 -12.73
N ALA A 159 -8.48 10.47 -12.49
CA ALA A 159 -8.24 11.78 -13.07
C ALA A 159 -6.76 12.07 -13.25
N VAL A 160 -6.42 12.79 -14.30
CA VAL A 160 -5.09 13.28 -14.61
C VAL A 160 -5.12 14.80 -14.51
N SER A 161 -4.07 15.38 -13.95
CA SER A 161 -3.88 16.84 -13.89
C SER A 161 -2.44 17.16 -14.24
N ASN A 162 -2.14 18.45 -14.42
CA ASN A 162 -0.76 18.87 -14.73
C ASN A 162 0.24 18.53 -13.62
N ALA A 163 -0.19 18.52 -12.35
CA ALA A 163 0.71 18.28 -11.23
C ALA A 163 0.80 16.80 -10.83
N ALA A 164 -0.29 16.05 -11.00
CA ALA A 164 -0.39 14.68 -10.51
C ALA A 164 -1.51 13.89 -11.19
N MET A 165 -1.37 12.57 -11.18
CA MET A 165 -2.47 11.64 -11.46
C MET A 165 -3.11 11.19 -10.15
N SER A 166 -4.41 10.97 -10.17
CA SER A 166 -5.18 10.54 -9.00
C SER A 166 -5.98 9.30 -9.33
N GLY A 167 -6.05 8.41 -8.36
CA GLY A 167 -6.78 7.17 -8.44
C GLY A 167 -6.99 6.59 -7.05
N ARG A 168 -7.26 5.29 -7.00
CA ARG A 168 -7.44 4.57 -5.74
C ARG A 168 -6.74 3.23 -5.75
N VAL A 169 -6.06 2.94 -4.65
CA VAL A 169 -5.46 1.64 -4.34
C VAL A 169 -6.22 1.04 -3.17
N ALA A 170 -6.81 -0.16 -3.36
CA ALA A 170 -7.64 -0.81 -2.33
C ALA A 170 -8.73 0.09 -1.71
N GLY A 171 -9.28 1.05 -2.48
CA GLY A 171 -10.28 2.03 -2.03
C GLY A 171 -9.70 3.32 -1.41
N ILE A 172 -8.39 3.36 -1.15
CA ILE A 172 -7.69 4.50 -0.56
C ILE A 172 -7.33 5.52 -1.65
N PRO A 173 -7.70 6.80 -1.51
CA PRO A 173 -7.25 7.86 -2.41
C PRO A 173 -5.74 7.83 -2.55
N THR A 174 -5.25 7.72 -3.78
CA THR A 174 -3.81 7.67 -4.08
C THR A 174 -3.50 8.68 -5.16
N THR A 175 -2.44 9.45 -4.93
CA THR A 175 -1.96 10.49 -5.83
C THR A 175 -0.55 10.13 -6.27
N ILE A 176 -0.30 10.22 -7.57
CA ILE A 176 1.01 10.02 -8.19
C ILE A 176 1.49 11.39 -8.65
N PRO A 177 2.45 12.01 -7.96
CA PRO A 177 3.09 13.24 -8.40
C PRO A 177 3.68 13.09 -9.80
N ARG A 178 3.77 14.19 -10.55
CA ARG A 178 4.35 14.16 -11.90
C ARG A 178 5.81 13.70 -11.93
N GLU A 179 6.56 14.01 -10.88
CA GLU A 179 7.96 13.60 -10.69
C GLU A 179 8.11 12.08 -10.52
N GLU A 180 7.03 11.39 -10.16
CA GLU A 180 6.99 9.94 -9.91
C GLU A 180 6.43 9.16 -11.12
N LEU A 181 6.27 9.83 -12.27
CA LEU A 181 6.00 9.21 -13.55
C LEU A 181 7.29 8.66 -14.17
N PRO A 182 7.20 7.68 -15.09
CA PRO A 182 8.37 7.24 -15.83
C PRO A 182 9.03 8.40 -16.55
N VAL A 183 10.36 8.37 -16.67
CA VAL A 183 11.16 9.44 -17.30
C VAL A 183 10.61 9.84 -18.68
N ASP A 184 10.17 8.85 -19.46
CA ASP A 184 9.60 9.03 -20.79
C ASP A 184 8.27 9.82 -20.79
N ASP A 185 7.57 9.86 -19.66
CA ASP A 185 6.24 10.45 -19.49
C ASP A 185 6.23 11.78 -18.72
N VAL A 186 7.34 12.13 -18.04
CA VAL A 186 7.43 13.36 -17.22
C VAL A 186 7.27 14.63 -18.05
N ASP A 187 7.61 14.61 -19.34
CA ASP A 187 7.54 15.77 -20.24
C ASP A 187 6.27 15.80 -21.10
N LEU A 188 5.36 14.81 -20.96
CA LEU A 188 4.17 14.72 -21.81
C LEU A 188 3.06 15.69 -21.40
N ASP A 189 2.42 16.31 -22.39
CA ASP A 189 1.24 17.16 -22.17
C ASP A 189 0.09 16.40 -21.48
N VAL A 190 -0.73 17.14 -20.74
CA VAL A 190 -1.88 16.60 -19.98
C VAL A 190 -2.83 15.82 -20.89
N GLU A 191 -3.11 16.30 -22.10
CA GLU A 191 -4.00 15.61 -23.05
C GLU A 191 -3.45 14.25 -23.50
N THR A 192 -2.13 14.13 -23.64
CA THR A 192 -1.47 12.89 -24.02
C THR A 192 -1.47 11.90 -22.86
N LEU A 193 -1.21 12.39 -21.63
CA LEU A 193 -1.31 11.58 -20.42
C LEU A 193 -2.73 11.10 -20.14
N GLU A 194 -3.74 11.94 -20.37
CA GLU A 194 -5.14 11.54 -20.27
C GLU A 194 -5.46 10.40 -21.23
N LYS A 195 -5.08 10.52 -22.50
CA LYS A 195 -5.28 9.44 -23.49
C LYS A 195 -4.56 8.14 -23.10
N LYS A 196 -3.37 8.26 -22.50
CA LYS A 196 -2.53 7.11 -22.13
C LYS A 196 -3.02 6.42 -20.86
N TYR A 197 -3.40 7.16 -19.82
CA TYR A 197 -3.59 6.61 -18.48
C TYR A 197 -5.03 6.62 -17.98
N LEU A 198 -5.89 7.51 -18.48
CA LEU A 198 -7.22 7.70 -17.92
C LEU A 198 -8.06 6.42 -18.02
N GLY A 199 -8.62 5.97 -16.89
CA GLY A 199 -9.48 4.79 -16.80
C GLY A 199 -8.74 3.45 -16.87
N GLN A 200 -7.45 3.44 -17.18
CA GLN A 200 -6.62 2.23 -17.21
C GLN A 200 -6.25 1.77 -15.79
N LYS A 201 -5.96 0.47 -15.67
CA LYS A 201 -5.38 -0.14 -14.47
C LYS A 201 -3.87 -0.15 -14.62
N VAL A 202 -3.18 0.62 -13.78
CA VAL A 202 -1.72 0.73 -13.75
C VAL A 202 -1.19 0.12 -12.45
N GLN A 203 0.01 -0.45 -12.50
CA GLN A 203 0.70 -0.93 -11.29
C GLN A 203 1.43 0.25 -10.65
N VAL A 204 1.26 0.42 -9.34
CA VAL A 204 1.80 1.55 -8.58
C VAL A 204 2.49 1.03 -7.33
N SER A 205 3.68 1.55 -7.05
CA SER A 205 4.39 1.35 -5.78
C SER A 205 4.04 2.51 -4.86
N LEU A 206 3.69 2.23 -3.62
CA LEU A 206 3.37 3.26 -2.63
C LEU A 206 4.65 3.70 -1.94
N VAL A 207 4.87 5.01 -1.92
CA VAL A 207 6.07 5.63 -1.35
C VAL A 207 5.80 6.11 0.08
N ASP A 208 4.69 6.81 0.27
CA ASP A 208 4.35 7.39 1.57
C ASP A 208 2.83 7.55 1.76
N ALA A 209 2.40 7.85 2.97
CA ALA A 209 1.02 8.10 3.36
C ALA A 209 0.86 9.53 3.92
N ASP A 210 0.27 10.43 3.13
CA ASP A 210 -0.06 11.79 3.56
C ASP A 210 -1.36 11.79 4.39
N VAL A 211 -1.20 11.65 5.70
CA VAL A 211 -2.31 11.66 6.67
C VAL A 211 -3.10 12.98 6.66
N PRO A 212 -2.47 14.18 6.64
CA PRO A 212 -3.19 15.45 6.55
C PRO A 212 -4.10 15.57 5.33
N ARG A 213 -3.60 15.21 4.14
CA ARG A 213 -4.40 15.27 2.89
C ARG A 213 -5.30 14.05 2.70
N GLN A 214 -5.14 13.04 3.54
CA GLN A 214 -5.85 11.78 3.48
C GLN A 214 -5.63 11.05 2.14
N GLN A 215 -4.39 11.03 1.65
CA GLN A 215 -4.03 10.34 0.40
C GLN A 215 -2.73 9.55 0.56
N LEU A 216 -2.63 8.43 -0.16
CA LEU A 216 -1.35 7.76 -0.35
C LEU A 216 -0.59 8.44 -1.49
N ILE A 217 0.72 8.46 -1.40
CA ILE A 217 1.63 8.92 -2.43
C ILE A 217 2.16 7.68 -3.14
N GLY A 218 1.87 7.58 -4.44
CA GLY A 218 2.30 6.48 -5.28
C GLY A 218 3.32 6.91 -6.33
N SER A 219 4.03 5.94 -6.86
CA SER A 219 5.02 6.09 -7.92
C SER A 219 4.88 5.01 -8.98
N LEU A 220 4.79 5.43 -10.24
CA LEU A 220 4.80 4.53 -11.39
C LEU A 220 6.21 4.10 -11.74
N GLU A 221 7.19 4.99 -11.57
CA GLU A 221 8.58 4.65 -11.87
C GLU A 221 9.12 3.62 -10.87
N HIS A 222 8.83 3.78 -9.57
CA HIS A 222 9.18 2.75 -8.60
C HIS A 222 8.46 1.42 -8.87
N ALA A 223 7.21 1.44 -9.35
CA ALA A 223 6.54 0.21 -9.76
C ALA A 223 7.26 -0.49 -10.91
N ARG A 224 7.63 0.24 -11.97
CA ARG A 224 8.39 -0.28 -13.11
C ARG A 224 9.71 -0.89 -12.66
N ILE A 225 10.43 -0.21 -11.77
CA ILE A 225 11.70 -0.69 -11.20
C ILE A 225 11.47 -1.94 -10.35
N ASN A 226 10.45 -1.96 -9.49
CA ASN A 226 10.11 -3.13 -8.66
C ASN A 226 9.78 -4.36 -9.51
N ASP A 227 8.98 -4.21 -10.57
CA ASP A 227 8.66 -5.30 -11.48
C ASP A 227 9.92 -5.82 -12.20
N PHE A 228 10.82 -4.92 -12.60
CA PHE A 228 12.09 -5.30 -13.19
C PHE A 228 12.95 -6.11 -12.21
N ILE A 229 13.10 -5.68 -10.96
CA ILE A 229 13.88 -6.39 -9.93
C ILE A 229 13.28 -7.77 -9.63
N ARG A 230 11.95 -7.84 -9.51
CA ARG A 230 11.26 -9.12 -9.25
C ARG A 230 11.41 -10.11 -10.41
N GLY A 231 11.65 -9.61 -11.62
CA GLY A 231 11.95 -10.42 -12.79
C GLY A 231 13.40 -10.89 -12.88
N ILE A 232 14.34 -10.24 -12.18
CA ILE A 232 15.73 -10.70 -12.12
C ILE A 232 15.77 -12.00 -11.33
N GLN A 233 16.45 -13.01 -11.86
CA GLN A 233 16.72 -14.26 -11.17
C GLN A 233 18.22 -14.44 -10.89
N ILE A 234 18.53 -15.36 -9.98
CA ILE A 234 19.92 -15.77 -9.75
C ILE A 234 20.45 -16.41 -11.03
N GLY A 235 21.66 -16.03 -11.44
CA GLY A 235 22.29 -16.44 -12.69
C GLY A 235 22.02 -15.52 -13.88
N ASP A 236 21.22 -14.47 -13.71
CA ASP A 236 21.03 -13.47 -14.76
C ASP A 236 22.26 -12.59 -14.94
N LEU A 237 22.55 -12.30 -16.22
CA LEU A 237 23.61 -11.40 -16.63
C LEU A 237 23.07 -9.97 -16.71
N VAL A 238 23.58 -9.10 -15.85
CA VAL A 238 23.12 -7.72 -15.72
C VAL A 238 24.26 -6.76 -16.05
N THR A 239 23.92 -5.68 -16.75
CA THR A 239 24.84 -4.56 -17.01
C THR A 239 24.68 -3.53 -15.90
N CYS A 240 25.77 -3.23 -15.23
CA CYS A 240 25.82 -2.35 -14.07
C CYS A 240 26.79 -1.19 -14.30
N VAL A 241 26.64 -0.14 -13.50
CA VAL A 241 27.55 1.00 -13.44
C VAL A 241 28.10 1.10 -12.03
N VAL A 242 29.41 1.26 -11.90
CA VAL A 242 30.06 1.40 -10.60
C VAL A 242 29.66 2.75 -10.01
N ARG A 243 28.91 2.75 -8.91
CA ARG A 243 28.49 3.98 -8.22
C ARG A 243 29.56 4.47 -7.26
N ARG A 244 30.10 3.55 -6.46
CA ARG A 244 31.09 3.86 -5.43
C ARG A 244 31.93 2.64 -5.11
N SER A 245 33.21 2.84 -4.85
CA SER A 245 34.12 1.82 -4.34
C SER A 245 34.30 1.94 -2.81
N THR A 246 34.40 0.82 -2.11
CA THR A 246 34.63 0.75 -0.66
C THR A 246 35.63 -0.36 -0.33
N SER A 247 36.17 -0.39 0.89
CA SER A 247 37.14 -1.44 1.29
C SER A 247 36.56 -2.86 1.29
N ARG A 248 35.23 -3.02 1.35
CA ARG A 248 34.57 -4.33 1.28
C ARG A 248 34.29 -4.80 -0.15
N GLY A 249 34.40 -3.90 -1.13
CA GLY A 249 34.04 -4.16 -2.53
C GLY A 249 33.44 -2.93 -3.24
N CYS A 250 32.75 -3.17 -4.34
CA CYS A 250 32.16 -2.11 -5.17
C CYS A 250 30.63 -2.12 -5.09
N ILE A 251 30.02 -0.94 -4.99
CA ILE A 251 28.58 -0.77 -5.09
C ILE A 251 28.26 -0.57 -6.58
N LEU A 252 27.55 -1.54 -7.15
CA LEU A 252 27.13 -1.53 -8.55
C LEU A 252 25.66 -1.13 -8.63
N GLY A 253 25.34 -0.16 -9.48
CA GLY A 253 23.96 0.19 -9.83
C GLY A 253 23.54 -0.48 -11.12
N ILE A 254 22.38 -1.12 -11.18
CA ILE A 254 21.92 -1.75 -12.43
C ILE A 254 21.54 -0.65 -13.43
N GLN A 255 22.05 -0.74 -14.65
CA GLN A 255 21.77 0.25 -15.68
C GLN A 255 20.26 0.29 -16.00
N GLY A 256 19.67 1.49 -15.95
CA GLY A 256 18.23 1.68 -16.16
C GLY A 256 17.38 1.58 -14.90
N THR A 257 17.98 1.38 -13.73
CA THR A 257 17.28 1.44 -12.43
C THR A 257 18.09 2.20 -11.39
N ASN A 258 17.44 2.60 -10.29
CA ASN A 258 18.10 3.24 -9.14
C ASN A 258 18.62 2.24 -8.10
N GLU A 259 18.50 0.94 -8.40
CA GLU A 259 18.90 -0.10 -7.46
C GLU A 259 20.39 -0.31 -7.42
N THR A 260 20.86 -0.68 -6.23
CA THR A 260 22.26 -0.95 -5.97
C THR A 260 22.44 -2.34 -5.39
N GLY A 261 23.49 -3.01 -5.82
CA GLY A 261 23.96 -4.26 -5.26
C GLY A 261 25.43 -4.19 -4.91
N LEU A 262 25.87 -5.15 -4.11
CA LEU A 262 27.24 -5.23 -3.64
C LEU A 262 28.00 -6.27 -4.47
N LEU A 263 29.12 -5.85 -5.04
CA LEU A 263 30.17 -6.73 -5.56
C LEU A 263 31.24 -6.86 -4.47
N HIS A 264 31.25 -7.99 -3.76
CA HIS A 264 32.25 -8.24 -2.72
C HIS A 264 33.66 -8.40 -3.32
N ILE A 265 34.71 -8.02 -2.58
CA ILE A 265 36.10 -8.05 -3.08
C ILE A 265 36.53 -9.44 -3.59
N SER A 266 36.04 -10.52 -2.96
CA SER A 266 36.32 -11.90 -3.36
C SER A 266 35.60 -12.33 -4.65
N CYS A 267 34.55 -11.62 -5.04
CA CYS A 267 33.73 -11.92 -6.22
C CYS A 267 34.13 -11.05 -7.43
N MET A 268 35.13 -10.18 -7.28
CA MET A 268 35.60 -9.29 -8.36
C MET A 268 36.40 -10.06 -9.41
N SER A 269 37.26 -10.98 -8.98
CA SER A 269 38.10 -11.82 -9.85
C SER A 269 38.43 -13.11 -9.10
N LYS A 270 38.73 -14.19 -9.83
CA LYS A 270 39.27 -15.42 -9.24
C LYS A 270 40.73 -15.23 -8.76
N ALA A 271 41.41 -14.19 -9.23
CA ALA A 271 42.72 -13.79 -8.73
C ALA A 271 42.60 -12.93 -7.47
N PHE A 272 43.66 -12.93 -6.65
CA PHE A 272 43.68 -12.11 -5.43
C PHE A 272 43.70 -10.62 -5.76
N VAL A 273 42.65 -9.91 -5.36
CA VAL A 273 42.55 -8.45 -5.46
C VAL A 273 42.82 -7.83 -4.09
N ARG A 274 43.80 -6.93 -4.03
CA ARG A 274 44.15 -6.22 -2.78
C ARG A 274 43.28 -4.98 -2.56
N ASP A 275 43.11 -4.16 -3.61
CA ASP A 275 42.38 -2.90 -3.54
C ASP A 275 41.33 -2.84 -4.67
N PRO A 276 40.03 -2.71 -4.33
CA PRO A 276 38.95 -2.74 -5.32
C PRO A 276 38.92 -1.49 -6.21
N THR A 277 39.44 -0.36 -5.72
CA THR A 277 39.60 0.91 -6.46
C THR A 277 40.54 0.81 -7.65
N VAL A 278 41.47 -0.16 -7.65
CA VAL A 278 42.41 -0.38 -8.76
C VAL A 278 41.75 -1.18 -9.88
N VAL A 279 40.72 -1.96 -9.57
CA VAL A 279 40.06 -2.88 -10.52
C VAL A 279 38.95 -2.18 -11.29
N PHE A 280 38.13 -1.40 -10.60
CA PHE A 280 37.02 -0.68 -11.22
C PHE A 280 37.04 0.79 -10.84
N GLU A 281 36.87 1.65 -11.85
CA GLU A 281 36.74 3.08 -11.67
C GLU A 281 35.27 3.47 -11.40
N GLU A 282 35.06 4.55 -10.65
CA GLU A 282 33.72 5.08 -10.41
C GLU A 282 33.12 5.63 -11.72
N GLY A 283 31.90 5.19 -12.05
CA GLY A 283 31.23 5.50 -13.31
C GLY A 283 31.46 4.49 -14.45
N GLU A 284 32.29 3.47 -14.23
CA GLU A 284 32.57 2.46 -15.25
C GLU A 284 31.38 1.49 -15.44
N VAL A 285 31.14 1.08 -16.70
CA VAL A 285 30.14 0.06 -17.05
C VAL A 285 30.76 -1.33 -16.93
N VAL A 286 30.11 -2.20 -16.17
CA VAL A 286 30.58 -3.56 -15.85
C VAL A 286 29.44 -4.55 -16.04
N HIS A 287 29.72 -5.71 -16.61
CA HIS A 287 28.77 -6.83 -16.67
C HIS A 287 29.02 -7.77 -15.50
N ALA A 288 27.97 -8.17 -14.78
CA ALA A 288 28.07 -9.07 -13.65
C ALA A 288 26.92 -10.08 -13.65
N ILE A 289 27.15 -11.25 -13.04
CA ILE A 289 26.12 -12.25 -12.79
C ILE A 289 25.53 -12.02 -11.40
N VAL A 290 24.22 -12.17 -11.27
CA VAL A 290 23.52 -12.15 -9.98
C VAL A 290 23.74 -13.48 -9.29
N VAL A 291 24.38 -13.48 -8.11
CA VAL A 291 24.67 -14.71 -7.36
C VAL A 291 23.62 -14.98 -6.29
N GLY A 292 22.99 -13.93 -5.76
CA GLY A 292 22.02 -14.07 -4.68
C GLY A 292 21.43 -12.74 -4.23
N TYR A 293 20.53 -12.85 -3.26
CA TYR A 293 19.93 -11.70 -2.58
C TYR A 293 20.50 -11.60 -1.17
N ASP A 294 21.08 -10.45 -0.83
CA ASP A 294 21.49 -10.16 0.54
C ASP A 294 20.31 -9.51 1.31
N PRO A 295 20.03 -9.90 2.56
CA PRO A 295 18.97 -9.32 3.39
C PRO A 295 19.28 -7.89 3.89
N GLY A 296 20.30 -7.23 3.33
CA GLY A 296 20.78 -5.91 3.72
C GLY A 296 20.17 -4.76 2.91
N PRO A 297 20.73 -3.53 2.99
CA PRO A 297 20.24 -2.38 2.23
C PRO A 297 20.50 -2.48 0.72
N SER A 298 21.49 -3.28 0.32
CA SER A 298 21.79 -3.64 -1.07
C SER A 298 21.22 -5.03 -1.32
N ASN A 299 20.05 -5.11 -1.95
CA ASN A 299 19.26 -6.34 -2.08
C ASN A 299 19.88 -7.40 -3.00
N LEU A 300 20.98 -7.09 -3.72
CA LEU A 300 21.57 -7.95 -4.74
C LEU A 300 23.07 -8.14 -4.52
N ALA A 301 23.52 -9.40 -4.60
CA ALA A 301 24.92 -9.78 -4.61
C ALA A 301 25.36 -10.10 -6.05
N PHE A 302 26.40 -9.41 -6.51
CA PHE A 302 26.95 -9.56 -7.85
C PHE A 302 28.29 -10.30 -7.82
N SER A 303 28.61 -11.02 -8.91
CA SER A 303 29.92 -11.58 -9.15
C SER A 303 30.36 -11.34 -10.59
N THR A 304 31.61 -10.90 -10.74
CA THR A 304 32.29 -10.78 -12.03
C THR A 304 33.29 -11.92 -12.22
N ALA A 305 33.78 -12.53 -11.14
CA ALA A 305 34.69 -13.67 -11.17
C ALA A 305 34.12 -14.86 -11.97
N GLU A 306 32.81 -15.07 -11.95
CA GLU A 306 32.16 -16.15 -12.71
C GLU A 306 32.25 -15.96 -14.23
N LEU A 307 32.47 -14.72 -14.70
CA LEU A 307 32.66 -14.42 -16.12
C LEU A 307 34.09 -14.69 -16.61
N GLU A 308 35.04 -14.96 -15.71
CA GLU A 308 36.43 -15.25 -16.07
C GLU A 308 36.59 -16.69 -16.54
N GLU A 309 37.15 -16.88 -17.74
CA GLU A 309 37.61 -18.20 -18.20
C GLU A 309 38.84 -18.62 -17.39
N ASP A 310 39.87 -17.77 -17.39
CA ASP A 310 41.10 -17.95 -16.65
C ASP A 310 41.19 -16.93 -15.50
N ALA A 311 41.80 -17.33 -14.38
CA ALA A 311 41.86 -16.47 -13.19
C ALA A 311 42.63 -15.17 -13.46
N GLY A 312 42.01 -14.02 -13.18
CA GLY A 312 42.62 -12.71 -13.39
C GLY A 312 42.39 -12.09 -14.77
N ASP A 313 41.57 -12.72 -15.63
CA ASP A 313 41.22 -12.15 -16.93
C ASP A 313 40.58 -10.74 -16.79
N ILE A 314 39.85 -10.44 -15.70
CA ILE A 314 39.31 -9.08 -15.46
C ILE A 314 40.41 -8.05 -15.20
N LEU A 315 41.57 -8.46 -14.69
CA LEU A 315 42.67 -7.53 -14.40
C LEU A 315 43.52 -7.24 -15.63
N HIS A 316 43.61 -8.17 -16.57
CA HIS A 316 44.56 -8.10 -17.68
C HIS A 316 43.87 -8.00 -19.05
N ASN A 317 42.75 -8.69 -19.24
CA ASN A 317 42.05 -8.89 -20.52
C ASN A 317 40.53 -8.74 -20.38
N ARG A 318 40.07 -7.54 -19.99
CA ARG A 318 38.65 -7.24 -19.73
C ARG A 318 37.74 -7.50 -20.93
N GLU A 319 38.19 -7.14 -22.13
CA GLU A 319 37.43 -7.30 -23.37
C GLU A 319 37.09 -8.78 -23.64
N LYS A 320 38.05 -9.68 -23.41
CA LYS A 320 37.85 -11.14 -23.55
C LYS A 320 36.74 -11.65 -22.64
N CYS A 321 36.67 -11.15 -21.40
CA CYS A 321 35.62 -11.50 -20.44
C CYS A 321 34.24 -11.06 -20.92
N TRP A 322 34.14 -9.83 -21.46
CA TRP A 322 32.87 -9.29 -21.93
C TRP A 322 32.37 -9.94 -23.22
N ASP A 323 33.25 -10.38 -24.10
CA ASP A 323 32.86 -11.13 -25.28
C ASP A 323 32.39 -12.54 -24.90
N SER A 324 33.05 -13.17 -23.92
CA SER A 324 32.76 -14.54 -23.48
C SER A 324 31.63 -14.64 -22.45
N LYS A 325 31.02 -13.51 -22.07
CA LYS A 325 30.08 -13.41 -20.93
C LYS A 325 28.88 -14.35 -21.01
N GLN A 326 28.34 -14.56 -22.22
CA GLN A 326 27.18 -15.45 -22.41
C GLN A 326 27.54 -16.92 -22.16
N ARG A 327 28.68 -17.37 -22.70
CA ARG A 327 29.16 -18.74 -22.56
C ARG A 327 29.52 -19.08 -21.11
N MET A 328 30.10 -18.12 -20.40
CA MET A 328 30.45 -18.31 -18.99
C MET A 328 29.22 -18.31 -18.09
N ARG A 329 28.20 -17.49 -18.39
CA ARG A 329 26.89 -17.58 -17.73
C ARG A 329 26.27 -18.96 -17.88
N GLU A 330 26.27 -19.53 -19.08
CA GLU A 330 25.73 -20.88 -19.31
C GLU A 330 26.46 -21.93 -18.47
N ARG A 331 27.81 -21.86 -18.40
CA ARG A 331 28.60 -22.74 -17.52
C ARG A 331 28.25 -22.57 -16.04
N PHE A 332 28.02 -21.33 -15.59
CA PHE A 332 27.60 -21.06 -14.22
C PHE A 332 26.25 -21.71 -13.93
N MET A 333 25.28 -21.58 -14.86
CA MET A 333 23.97 -22.22 -14.73
C MET A 333 24.05 -23.75 -14.71
N ASP A 334 24.94 -24.35 -15.50
CA ASP A 334 25.14 -25.81 -15.52
C ASP A 334 25.83 -26.33 -14.24
N GLN A 335 26.66 -25.51 -13.61
CA GLN A 335 27.41 -25.88 -12.41
C GLN A 335 26.69 -25.53 -11.09
N ALA A 336 25.68 -24.66 -11.14
CA ALA A 336 24.89 -24.30 -9.98
C ALA A 336 24.22 -25.56 -9.40
N GLU A 337 24.54 -25.88 -8.14
CA GLU A 337 23.96 -27.02 -7.44
C GLU A 337 22.42 -26.93 -7.39
N PRO A 338 21.71 -28.07 -7.32
CA PRO A 338 20.25 -28.11 -7.33
C PRO A 338 19.58 -27.28 -6.23
N GLU A 339 20.25 -26.99 -5.11
CA GLU A 339 19.73 -26.10 -4.04
C GLU A 339 19.59 -24.64 -4.50
N VAL A 340 20.52 -24.13 -5.33
CA VAL A 340 20.42 -22.80 -5.94
C VAL A 340 19.34 -22.80 -7.02
N ALA A 341 19.22 -23.89 -7.77
CA ALA A 341 18.16 -24.06 -8.78
C ALA A 341 16.75 -24.08 -8.15
N GLU A 342 16.58 -24.63 -6.95
CA GLU A 342 15.31 -24.62 -6.21
C GLU A 342 14.93 -23.20 -5.75
N GLN A 343 15.91 -22.36 -5.37
CA GLN A 343 15.70 -20.94 -5.07
C GLN A 343 15.39 -20.11 -6.33
N VAL A 344 15.97 -20.47 -7.49
CA VAL A 344 15.68 -19.87 -8.80
C VAL A 344 14.24 -20.19 -9.25
N LEU A 345 13.74 -21.39 -8.92
CA LEU A 345 12.43 -21.88 -9.33
C LEU A 345 11.27 -21.43 -8.43
N MET A 346 11.53 -20.84 -7.26
CA MET A 346 10.45 -20.25 -6.46
C MET A 346 9.99 -18.94 -7.12
N PRO A 347 8.78 -18.87 -7.71
CA PRO A 347 8.23 -17.58 -8.07
C PRO A 347 8.18 -16.74 -6.80
N GLN A 348 8.70 -15.51 -6.88
CA GLN A 348 8.47 -14.48 -5.87
C GLN A 348 6.99 -14.08 -5.97
N GLU A 349 6.10 -15.02 -5.61
CA GLU A 349 4.67 -14.80 -5.53
C GLU A 349 4.44 -13.64 -4.59
N SER A 350 3.47 -12.80 -4.96
CA SER A 350 3.13 -11.67 -4.10
C SER A 350 2.70 -12.21 -2.75
N LYS A 351 3.35 -11.77 -1.67
CA LYS A 351 2.91 -12.09 -0.32
C LYS A 351 1.50 -11.59 -0.06
N PHE A 352 1.09 -10.52 -0.75
CA PHE A 352 -0.29 -10.08 -0.79
C PHE A 352 -1.25 -11.08 -1.45
N SER A 353 -0.87 -11.74 -2.55
CA SER A 353 -1.74 -12.77 -3.18
C SER A 353 -1.88 -14.01 -2.31
N MET A 354 -0.82 -14.44 -1.63
CA MET A 354 -0.90 -15.54 -0.64
C MET A 354 -1.90 -15.22 0.51
N CYS A 355 -1.95 -13.96 0.93
CA CYS A 355 -2.94 -13.49 1.91
C CYS A 355 -4.37 -13.43 1.35
N GLN A 356 -4.54 -13.20 0.04
CA GLN A 356 -5.88 -13.18 -0.59
C GLN A 356 -6.43 -14.59 -0.85
N GLU A 357 -5.59 -15.55 -1.25
CA GLU A 357 -5.99 -16.95 -1.45
C GLU A 357 -6.39 -17.65 -0.14
N SER A 358 -5.76 -17.28 0.97
CA SER A 358 -6.20 -17.70 2.30
C SER A 358 -7.48 -17.01 2.79
N MET A 359 -7.94 -15.97 2.08
CA MET A 359 -9.18 -15.24 2.31
C MET A 359 -10.22 -15.52 1.20
N GLU A 360 -10.44 -16.78 0.85
CA GLU A 360 -11.62 -17.11 0.04
C GLU A 360 -12.91 -16.65 0.77
N PRO A 361 -13.87 -16.01 0.08
CA PRO A 361 -15.01 -15.31 0.69
C PRO A 361 -16.10 -16.23 1.30
N GLY A 362 -15.78 -17.49 1.62
CA GLY A 362 -16.73 -18.47 2.15
C GLY A 362 -16.38 -19.08 3.51
N THR A 363 -15.12 -19.01 3.96
CA THR A 363 -14.66 -19.89 5.06
C THR A 363 -14.58 -19.20 6.42
N LEU A 364 -14.62 -17.87 6.47
CA LEU A 364 -14.43 -17.09 7.71
C LEU A 364 -15.72 -16.79 8.49
N TRP A 365 -16.89 -17.28 8.05
CA TRP A 365 -18.20 -16.93 8.63
C TRP A 365 -18.95 -18.14 9.22
N ALA A 366 -18.31 -19.32 9.34
CA ALA A 366 -18.96 -20.54 9.80
C ALA A 366 -18.26 -21.29 10.96
N ALA A 367 -17.23 -20.71 11.58
CA ALA A 367 -16.63 -21.29 12.77
C ALA A 367 -16.97 -20.43 14.00
N ASP A 368 -17.56 -21.08 15.00
CA ASP A 368 -17.77 -20.64 16.39
C ASP A 368 -19.04 -19.83 16.69
N LEU A 369 -20.19 -20.38 16.31
CA LEU A 369 -21.45 -20.22 17.05
C LEU A 369 -22.16 -21.59 17.14
N GLU A 370 -21.64 -22.47 18.00
CA GLU A 370 -22.40 -23.53 18.67
C GLU A 370 -22.36 -23.33 20.18
#